data_AF-A0A935API6-F1
#
_entry.id   AF-A0A935API6-F1
#
_cell.length_a   1.000
_cell.length_b   1.000
_cell.length_c   1.000
_cell.angle_alpha   90.00
_cell.angle_beta   90.00
_cell.angle_gamma   90.00
#
_symmetry.space_group_name_H-M   'P 1'
#
loop_
_entity.id
_entity.type
_entity.pdbx_description
1 polymer ?
#
loop_
_entity_poly.entity_id
_entity_poly.type
_entity_poly.pdbx_seq_one_letter_code
_entity_poly.pdbx_strand_id
1 'polypeptide(L)'
;MTQYKEFRVGSSNSPFGFLGPLLILTIFFTAFFFLAKGLFWLLSWVAPILLIITLVIDYKIVVNFLKYLWELLKNNTLLGIISVILVVLGYPFVCGYLLLKAIGKRSIGKVMEQAEKERNTYTEYEEVVEDDSFLELPPLQKQAKPTPNPEKSNEYDDMFK
;
A
#
# COMPACT_ATOMS: atom_id res chain seq x y z
N MET A 1 -9.35 -20.61 43.39
CA MET A 1 -9.87 -19.24 43.17
C MET A 1 -8.70 -18.34 42.82
N THR A 2 -8.60 -17.91 41.57
CA THR A 2 -7.58 -16.95 41.11
C THR A 2 -8.13 -15.53 41.29
N GLN A 3 -7.50 -14.75 42.16
CA GLN A 3 -7.82 -13.33 42.37
C GLN A 3 -7.15 -12.51 41.27
N TYR A 4 -7.93 -11.87 40.41
CA TYR A 4 -7.42 -10.92 39.43
C TYR A 4 -7.21 -9.55 40.09
N LYS A 5 -6.01 -9.00 39.99
CA LYS A 5 -5.72 -7.62 40.39
C LYS A 5 -6.34 -6.68 39.35
N GLU A 6 -7.43 -6.03 39.70
CA GLU A 6 -7.97 -4.94 38.90
C GLU A 6 -7.12 -3.68 39.09
N PHE A 7 -6.36 -3.33 38.06
CA PHE A 7 -5.66 -2.04 38.00
C PHE A 7 -6.68 -0.95 37.68
N ARG A 8 -7.25 -0.34 38.72
CA ARG A 8 -8.07 0.88 38.60
C ARG A 8 -7.17 2.07 38.24
N VAL A 9 -6.89 2.26 36.96
CA VAL A 9 -6.28 3.50 36.45
C VAL A 9 -7.37 4.56 36.37
N GLY A 10 -7.29 5.56 37.25
CA GLY A 10 -8.18 6.73 37.22
C GLY A 10 -9.55 6.53 37.87
N SER A 11 -9.59 6.21 39.17
CA SER A 11 -10.83 6.26 39.94
C SER A 11 -10.58 6.77 41.37
N SER A 12 -10.20 8.03 41.48
CA SER A 12 -10.51 8.82 42.66
C SER A 12 -11.40 9.97 42.20
N ASN A 13 -12.40 10.35 43.00
CA ASN A 13 -13.32 11.47 42.72
C ASN A 13 -12.60 12.84 42.81
N SER A 14 -11.31 12.90 42.49
CA SER A 14 -10.49 14.10 42.52
C SER A 14 -10.49 14.78 41.16
N PRO A 15 -10.65 16.11 41.08
CA PRO A 15 -10.64 16.87 39.83
C PRO A 15 -9.31 16.81 39.07
N PHE A 16 -8.26 16.22 39.67
CA PHE A 16 -6.91 16.09 39.11
C PHE A 16 -6.53 14.65 38.74
N GLY A 17 -7.46 13.69 38.78
CA GLY A 17 -7.19 12.29 38.42
C GLY A 17 -6.64 12.08 36.99
N PHE A 18 -6.87 13.04 36.09
CA PHE A 18 -6.36 13.02 34.71
C PHE A 18 -4.85 13.35 34.61
N LEU A 19 -4.25 13.94 35.65
CA LEU A 19 -2.84 14.34 35.63
C LEU A 19 -1.89 13.14 35.63
N GLY A 20 -2.25 12.02 36.27
CA GLY A 20 -1.42 10.81 36.31
C GLY A 20 -1.15 10.24 34.91
N PRO A 21 -2.20 9.90 34.12
CA PRO A 21 -2.04 9.47 32.74
C PRO A 21 -1.36 10.50 31.85
N LEU A 22 -1.65 11.80 32.00
CA LEU A 22 -0.97 12.86 31.24
C LEU A 22 0.52 12.93 31.55
N LEU A 23 0.92 12.76 32.81
CA LEU A 23 2.33 12.76 33.22
C LEU A 23 3.05 11.58 32.58
N ILE A 24 2.47 10.38 32.64
CA ILE A 24 3.02 9.18 31.99
C ILE A 24 3.13 9.38 30.47
N LEU A 25 2.09 9.94 29.83
CA LEU A 25 2.09 10.27 28.41
C LEU A 25 3.19 11.27 28.06
N THR A 26 3.38 12.29 28.90
CA THR A 26 4.41 13.32 28.73
C THR A 26 5.81 12.72 28.82
N ILE A 27 6.06 11.84 29.79
CA ILE A 27 7.34 11.14 29.92
C ILE A 27 7.58 10.25 28.69
N PHE A 28 6.56 9.51 28.24
CA PHE A 28 6.66 8.66 27.05
C PHE A 28 7.04 9.46 25.81
N PHE A 29 6.31 10.55 25.51
CA PHE A 29 6.63 11.40 24.35
C PHE A 29 7.98 12.10 24.50
N THR A 30 8.40 12.44 25.72
CA THR A 30 9.72 13.01 25.97
C THR A 30 10.82 12.00 25.61
N ALA A 31 10.71 10.75 26.09
CA ALA A 31 11.65 9.70 25.73
C ALA A 31 11.65 9.43 24.22
N PHE A 32 10.48 9.36 23.60
CA PHE A 32 10.34 9.19 22.15
C PHE A 32 10.96 10.36 21.37
N PHE A 33 10.81 11.60 21.84
CA PHE A 33 11.42 12.77 21.23
C PHE A 33 12.94 12.69 21.24
N PHE A 34 13.55 12.24 22.35
CA PHE A 34 15.00 12.04 22.40
C PHE A 34 15.48 10.93 21.45
N LEU A 35 14.73 9.84 21.34
CA LEU A 35 15.01 8.78 20.36
C LEU A 35 14.93 9.31 18.92
N ALA A 36 13.84 9.99 18.59
CA ALA A 36 13.63 10.59 17.28
C ALA A 36 14.72 11.64 16.96
N LYS A 37 15.10 12.47 17.93
CA LYS A 37 16.18 13.45 17.81
C LYS A 37 17.53 12.77 17.56
N GLY A 38 17.83 11.68 18.29
CA GLY A 38 19.05 10.90 18.09
C GLY A 38 19.11 10.27 16.69
N LEU A 39 18.01 9.65 16.26
CA LEU A 39 17.90 9.07 14.92
C LEU A 39 18.02 10.14 13.83
N PHE A 40 17.34 11.28 14.02
CA PHE A 40 17.42 12.41 13.10
C PHE A 40 18.84 12.96 13.00
N TRP A 41 19.54 13.10 14.14
CA TRP A 41 20.93 13.58 14.17
C TRP A 41 21.88 12.62 13.43
N LEU A 42 21.75 11.32 13.67
CA LEU A 42 22.54 10.30 12.97
C LEU A 42 22.24 10.28 11.47
N LEU A 43 20.96 10.31 11.10
CA LEU A 43 20.54 10.37 9.70
C LEU A 43 21.00 11.66 9.03
N SER A 44 21.00 12.80 9.75
CA SER A 44 21.46 14.11 9.26
C SER A 44 22.94 14.09 8.90
N TRP A 45 23.76 13.38 9.67
CA TRP A 45 25.18 13.22 9.39
C TRP A 45 25.42 12.32 8.16
N VAL A 46 24.64 11.26 8.02
CA VAL A 46 24.77 10.33 6.88
C VAL A 46 24.11 10.87 5.61
N ALA A 47 23.13 11.76 5.72
CA ALA A 47 22.38 12.35 4.62
C ALA A 47 23.22 12.91 3.45
N PRO A 48 24.30 13.70 3.64
CA PRO A 48 25.14 14.13 2.52
C PRO A 48 25.71 12.95 1.73
N ILE A 49 26.10 11.86 2.41
CA ILE A 49 26.60 10.64 1.77
C ILE A 49 25.46 9.96 1.01
N LEU A 50 24.26 9.84 1.60
CA LEU A 50 23.09 9.27 0.92
C LEU A 50 22.73 10.04 -0.35
N LEU A 51 22.82 11.37 -0.29
CA LEU A 51 22.56 12.24 -1.42
C LEU A 51 23.59 11.99 -2.53
N ILE A 52 24.89 11.94 -2.21
CA ILE A 52 25.95 11.63 -3.19
C ILE A 52 25.70 10.26 -3.83
N ILE A 53 25.42 9.22 -3.04
CA ILE A 53 25.14 7.87 -3.56
C ILE A 53 23.93 7.91 -4.50
N THR A 54 22.88 8.64 -4.14
CA THR A 54 21.69 8.80 -4.99
C THR A 54 22.04 9.45 -6.34
N LEU A 55 22.86 10.50 -6.34
CA LEU A 55 23.33 11.14 -7.58
C LEU A 55 24.13 10.17 -8.45
N VAL A 56 24.98 9.34 -7.84
CA VAL A 56 25.77 8.33 -8.56
C VAL A 56 24.89 7.22 -9.15
N ILE A 57 23.85 6.77 -8.43
CA ILE A 57 22.94 5.72 -8.92
C ILE A 57 22.05 6.23 -10.05
N ASP A 58 21.35 7.34 -9.84
CA ASP A 58 20.48 7.96 -10.85
C ASP A 58 20.22 9.44 -10.49
N TYR A 59 21.07 10.32 -11.03
CA TYR A 59 20.94 11.77 -10.84
C TYR A 59 19.58 12.32 -11.28
N LYS A 60 18.87 11.65 -12.21
CA LYS A 60 17.55 12.11 -12.69
C LYS A 60 16.53 12.11 -11.57
N ILE A 61 16.69 11.27 -10.55
CA ILE A 61 15.75 11.22 -9.42
C ILE A 61 15.82 12.51 -8.61
N VAL A 62 17.03 13.01 -8.37
CA VAL A 62 17.25 14.28 -7.67
C VAL A 62 16.77 15.44 -8.53
N VAL A 63 17.13 15.47 -9.81
CA VAL A 63 16.71 16.55 -10.73
C VAL A 63 15.19 16.58 -10.89
N ASN A 64 14.54 15.44 -11.06
CA ASN A 64 13.07 15.36 -11.17
C ASN A 64 12.39 15.78 -9.87
N PHE A 65 12.97 15.46 -8.71
CA PHE A 65 12.47 15.94 -7.42
C PHE A 65 12.56 17.46 -7.30
N LEU A 66 13.71 18.05 -7.65
CA LEU A 66 13.88 19.51 -7.64
C LEU A 66 12.95 20.19 -8.65
N LYS A 67 12.77 19.60 -9.84
CA LYS A 67 11.83 20.09 -10.86
C LYS A 67 10.39 20.05 -10.33
N TYR A 68 9.98 18.96 -9.70
CA TYR A 68 8.68 18.84 -9.04
C TYR A 68 8.49 19.92 -7.97
N LEU A 69 9.50 20.17 -7.14
CA LEU A 69 9.43 21.21 -6.10
C LEU A 69 9.29 22.61 -6.72
N TRP A 70 9.99 22.87 -7.83
CA TRP A 70 9.90 24.11 -8.58
C TRP A 70 8.53 24.31 -9.23
N GLU A 71 7.99 23.25 -9.86
CA GLU A 71 6.64 23.27 -10.43
C GLU A 71 5.58 23.50 -9.35
N LEU A 72 5.74 22.88 -8.17
CA LEU A 72 4.84 23.10 -7.04
C LEU A 72 4.87 24.57 -6.59
N LEU A 73 6.04 25.18 -6.54
CA LEU A 73 6.20 26.60 -6.17
C LEU A 73 5.53 27.55 -7.18
N LYS A 74 5.58 27.21 -8.48
CA LYS A 74 4.95 28.00 -9.55
C LYS A 74 3.44 27.81 -9.61
N ASN A 75 2.96 26.57 -9.50
CA ASN A 75 1.56 26.23 -9.71
C ASN A 75 0.72 26.43 -8.43
N ASN A 76 1.33 26.25 -7.26
CA ASN A 76 0.69 26.46 -5.97
C ASN A 76 1.72 26.99 -4.96
N THR A 77 1.90 28.31 -4.95
CA THR A 77 2.92 28.98 -4.14
C THR A 77 2.82 28.65 -2.66
N LEU A 78 1.60 28.55 -2.10
CA LEU A 78 1.41 28.19 -0.69
C LEU A 78 1.94 26.79 -0.38
N LEU A 79 1.51 25.78 -1.15
CA LEU A 79 1.98 24.40 -0.96
C LEU A 79 3.47 24.24 -1.27
N GLY A 80 3.98 24.98 -2.26
CA GLY A 80 5.39 24.98 -2.61
C GLY A 80 6.27 25.52 -1.48
N ILE A 81 5.91 26.64 -0.85
CA ILE A 81 6.66 27.20 0.28
C ILE A 81 6.65 26.23 1.47
N ILE A 82 5.49 25.69 1.82
CA ILE A 82 5.37 24.69 2.89
C ILE A 82 6.26 23.48 2.59
N SER A 83 6.26 23.02 1.34
CA SER A 83 7.08 21.89 0.90
C SER A 83 8.58 22.17 0.98
N VAL A 84 9.03 23.38 0.59
CA VAL A 84 10.44 23.79 0.75
C VAL A 84 10.84 23.79 2.22
N ILE A 85 10.01 24.34 3.11
CA ILE A 85 10.27 24.35 4.56
C ILE A 85 10.38 22.91 5.09
N LEU A 86 9.44 22.02 4.71
CA LEU A 86 9.46 20.62 5.10
C LEU A 86 10.70 19.89 4.56
N VAL A 87 11.16 20.20 3.35
CA VAL A 87 12.38 19.61 2.78
C VAL A 87 13.62 20.08 3.51
N VAL A 88 13.71 21.36 3.88
CA VAL A 88 14.86 21.90 4.62
C VAL A 88 14.91 21.31 6.03
N LEU A 89 13.77 21.25 6.74
CA LEU A 89 13.70 20.68 8.09
C LEU A 89 13.82 19.15 8.09
N GLY A 90 13.27 18.49 7.08
CA GLY A 90 13.23 17.04 6.93
C GLY A 90 14.29 16.47 5.99
N TYR A 91 15.31 17.25 5.62
CA TYR A 91 16.30 16.88 4.60
C TYR A 91 16.92 15.49 4.76
N PRO A 92 17.20 14.97 5.99
CA PRO A 92 17.82 13.66 6.13
C PRO A 92 16.89 12.54 5.69
N PHE A 93 15.60 12.68 6.00
CA PHE A 93 14.57 11.75 5.55
C PHE A 93 14.36 11.85 4.04
N VAL A 94 14.39 13.06 3.48
CA VAL A 94 14.28 13.27 2.03
C VAL A 94 15.44 12.58 1.30
N CYS A 95 16.69 12.72 1.79
CA CYS A 95 17.85 12.06 1.21
C CYS A 95 17.71 10.53 1.26
N GLY A 96 17.29 9.98 2.40
CA GLY A 96 17.02 8.54 2.53
C GLY A 96 15.92 8.07 1.57
N TYR A 97 14.82 8.81 1.47
CA TYR A 97 13.74 8.53 0.53
C TYR A 97 14.21 8.54 -0.93
N LEU A 98 15.01 9.54 -1.33
CA LEU A 98 15.53 9.63 -2.70
C LEU A 98 16.45 8.46 -3.03
N LEU A 99 17.28 8.00 -2.09
CA LEU A 99 18.11 6.81 -2.26
C LEU A 99 17.27 5.55 -2.43
N LEU A 100 16.28 5.35 -1.55
CA LEU A 100 15.36 4.21 -1.64
C LEU A 100 14.60 4.21 -2.98
N LYS A 101 14.15 5.38 -3.43
CA LYS A 101 13.51 5.56 -4.74
C LYS A 101 14.47 5.19 -5.88
N ALA A 102 15.76 5.52 -5.76
CA ALA A 102 16.78 5.17 -6.75
C ALA A 102 17.06 3.68 -6.84
N ILE A 103 17.24 3.03 -5.69
CA ILE A 103 17.44 1.58 -5.62
C ILE A 103 16.18 0.85 -6.12
N GLY A 104 15.00 1.29 -5.67
CA GLY A 104 13.71 0.72 -6.06
C GLY A 104 13.47 0.80 -7.56
N LYS A 105 13.71 1.95 -8.20
CA LYS A 105 13.59 2.11 -9.65
C LYS A 105 14.46 1.11 -10.43
N ARG A 106 15.70 0.89 -9.97
CA ARG A 106 16.62 -0.08 -10.61
C ARG A 106 16.20 -1.53 -10.40
N SER A 107 15.64 -1.86 -9.23
CA SER A 107 15.21 -3.22 -8.90
C SER A 107 13.89 -3.58 -9.59
N ILE A 108 12.92 -2.67 -9.59
CA ILE A 108 11.59 -2.88 -10.19
C ILE A 108 11.68 -2.96 -11.72
N GLY A 109 12.58 -2.19 -12.34
CA GLY A 109 12.78 -2.26 -13.79
C GLY A 109 13.14 -3.67 -14.27
N LYS A 110 13.99 -4.39 -13.51
CA LYS A 110 14.37 -5.77 -13.86
C LYS A 110 13.22 -6.76 -13.68
N VAL A 111 12.43 -6.59 -12.62
CA VAL A 111 11.28 -7.47 -12.33
C VAL A 111 10.15 -7.23 -13.34
N MET A 112 9.89 -5.98 -13.72
CA MET A 112 8.94 -5.67 -14.78
C MET A 112 9.41 -6.17 -16.14
N GLU A 113 10.69 -5.99 -16.49
CA GLU A 113 11.22 -6.51 -17.76
C GLU A 113 11.18 -8.05 -17.81
N GLN A 114 11.40 -8.72 -16.68
CA GLN A 114 11.28 -10.17 -16.58
C GLN A 114 9.81 -10.64 -16.65
N ALA A 115 8.89 -9.96 -15.97
CA ALA A 115 7.45 -10.24 -16.06
C ALA A 115 6.88 -9.95 -17.45
N GLU A 116 7.42 -8.96 -18.16
CA GLU A 116 7.07 -8.65 -19.54
C GLU A 116 7.65 -9.69 -20.51
N LYS A 117 8.87 -10.21 -20.27
CA LYS A 117 9.42 -11.36 -21.02
C LYS A 117 8.64 -12.65 -20.77
N GLU A 118 8.22 -12.91 -19.53
CA GLU A 118 7.37 -14.06 -19.18
C GLU A 118 5.97 -13.93 -19.79
N ARG A 119 5.38 -12.73 -19.83
CA ARG A 119 4.12 -12.47 -20.55
C ARG A 119 4.22 -12.63 -22.07
N ASN A 120 5.38 -12.31 -22.66
CA ASN A 120 5.63 -12.42 -24.09
C ASN A 120 6.18 -13.80 -24.49
N THR A 121 6.39 -14.70 -23.53
CA THR A 121 6.66 -16.11 -23.82
C THR A 121 5.31 -16.78 -24.04
N TYR A 122 4.90 -16.86 -25.31
CA TYR A 122 3.69 -17.58 -25.72
C TYR A 122 3.67 -18.96 -25.07
N THR A 123 2.65 -19.24 -24.27
CA THR A 123 2.34 -20.58 -23.83
C THR A 123 2.10 -21.42 -25.08
N GLU A 124 2.94 -22.43 -25.32
CA GLU A 124 2.68 -23.44 -26.33
C GLU A 124 1.37 -24.13 -25.93
N TYR A 125 0.34 -23.95 -26.76
CA TYR A 125 -0.94 -24.60 -26.54
C TYR A 125 -0.71 -26.11 -26.66
N GLU A 126 -0.96 -26.85 -25.59
CA GLU A 126 -1.13 -28.29 -25.69
C GLU A 126 -2.37 -28.52 -26.54
N GLU A 127 -2.17 -28.99 -27.77
CA GLU A 127 -3.25 -29.37 -28.67
C GLU A 127 -3.93 -30.59 -28.03
N VAL A 128 -5.01 -30.33 -27.29
CA VAL A 128 -5.84 -31.38 -26.71
C VAL A 128 -6.44 -32.12 -27.90
N VAL A 129 -5.95 -33.34 -28.14
CA VAL A 129 -6.59 -34.26 -29.08
C VAL A 129 -8.00 -34.46 -28.55
N GLU A 130 -8.98 -33.84 -29.21
CA GLU A 130 -10.39 -34.07 -28.91
C GLU A 130 -10.65 -35.55 -29.23
N ASP A 131 -10.63 -36.40 -28.21
CA ASP A 131 -11.21 -37.73 -28.34
C ASP A 131 -12.71 -37.52 -28.65
N ASP A 132 -13.10 -37.73 -29.90
CA ASP A 132 -14.46 -37.57 -30.47
C ASP A 132 -15.57 -38.25 -29.63
N SER A 133 -15.18 -39.13 -28.71
CA SER A 133 -16.03 -39.86 -27.76
C SER A 133 -16.54 -39.03 -26.57
N PHE A 134 -16.00 -37.83 -26.30
CA PHE A 134 -16.52 -36.96 -25.23
C PHE A 134 -17.89 -36.34 -25.57
N LEU A 135 -18.20 -36.16 -26.86
CA LEU A 135 -19.43 -35.50 -27.33
C LEU A 135 -20.58 -36.46 -27.62
N GLU A 136 -20.40 -37.77 -27.44
CA GLU A 136 -21.48 -38.75 -27.61
C GLU A 136 -22.37 -38.79 -26.36
N LEU A 137 -23.50 -38.09 -26.44
CA LEU A 137 -24.52 -38.15 -25.40
C LEU A 137 -25.16 -39.55 -25.35
N PRO A 138 -25.35 -40.14 -24.17
CA PRO A 138 -26.10 -41.38 -24.04
C PRO A 138 -27.53 -41.21 -24.56
N PRO A 139 -28.13 -42.23 -25.20
CA PRO A 139 -29.43 -42.10 -25.84
C PRO A 139 -30.50 -41.67 -24.84
N LEU A 140 -31.12 -40.52 -25.10
CA LEU A 140 -32.17 -39.93 -24.28
C LEU A 140 -33.38 -40.88 -24.20
N GLN A 141 -33.65 -41.42 -23.01
CA GLN A 141 -34.92 -42.09 -22.73
C GLN A 141 -36.04 -41.04 -22.71
N LYS A 142 -36.87 -41.02 -23.76
CA LYS A 142 -38.07 -40.17 -23.82
C LYS A 142 -39.05 -40.59 -22.72
N GLN A 143 -39.00 -39.91 -21.58
CA GLN A 143 -40.09 -39.96 -20.61
C GLN A 143 -41.34 -39.32 -21.23
N ALA A 144 -42.49 -39.98 -21.08
CA ALA A 144 -43.75 -39.48 -21.62
C ALA A 144 -44.05 -38.10 -21.02
N LYS A 145 -44.30 -37.11 -21.88
CA LYS A 145 -44.58 -35.73 -21.46
C LYS A 145 -45.87 -35.69 -20.61
N PRO A 146 -45.85 -35.08 -19.42
CA PRO A 146 -47.09 -34.72 -18.72
C PRO A 146 -47.86 -33.68 -19.52
N THR A 147 -49.19 -33.84 -19.62
CA THR A 147 -50.07 -32.89 -20.30
C THR A 147 -50.01 -31.51 -19.60
N PRO A 148 -49.83 -30.39 -20.32
CA PRO A 148 -49.73 -29.07 -19.70
C PRO A 148 -51.05 -28.65 -19.04
N ASN A 149 -51.00 -28.25 -17.78
CA ASN A 149 -52.10 -27.58 -17.07
C ASN A 149 -52.05 -26.07 -17.41
N PRO A 150 -53.09 -25.46 -17.99
CA PRO A 150 -53.02 -24.11 -18.59
C PRO A 150 -52.97 -22.93 -17.60
N GLU A 151 -52.89 -23.13 -16.28
CA GLU A 151 -53.06 -22.05 -15.29
C GLU A 151 -51.82 -21.62 -14.50
N LYS A 152 -50.60 -21.95 -14.93
CA LYS A 152 -49.39 -21.34 -14.33
C LYS A 152 -48.65 -20.49 -15.35
N SER A 153 -48.82 -19.17 -15.24
CA SER A 153 -47.91 -18.19 -15.83
C SER A 153 -46.49 -18.49 -15.33
N ASN A 154 -45.54 -18.66 -16.25
CA ASN A 154 -44.17 -18.98 -15.93
C ASN A 154 -43.51 -17.79 -15.24
N GLU A 155 -43.22 -17.94 -13.95
CA GLU A 155 -42.54 -16.98 -13.09
C GLU A 155 -41.15 -16.55 -13.63
N TYR A 156 -40.60 -17.33 -14.57
CA TYR A 156 -39.35 -17.06 -15.28
C TYR A 156 -39.47 -15.91 -16.28
N ASP A 157 -40.65 -15.69 -16.88
CA ASP A 157 -40.87 -14.64 -17.88
C ASP A 157 -40.96 -13.24 -17.25
N ASP A 158 -41.23 -13.15 -15.95
CA ASP A 158 -41.32 -11.88 -15.23
C ASP A 158 -39.97 -11.36 -14.71
N MET A 159 -38.90 -12.16 -14.81
CA MET A 159 -37.54 -11.74 -14.37
C MET A 159 -36.80 -10.86 -15.38
N PHE A 160 -37.30 -10.72 -16.60
CA PHE A 160 -36.66 -9.96 -17.68
C PHE A 160 -37.51 -8.76 -18.16
N LYS A 161 -38.55 -8.39 -17.40
CA LYS A 161 -39.30 -7.14 -17.60
C LYS A 161 -38.69 -5.99 -16.83
#